data_AF-A0A1I3TUW6-F1
#
_entry.id   AF-A0A1I3TUW6-F1
#
_cell.length_a   1.000
_cell.length_b   1.000
_cell.length_c   1.000
_cell.angle_alpha   90.00
_cell.angle_beta   90.00
_cell.angle_gamma   90.00
#
_symmetry.space_group_name_H-M   'P 1'
#
loop_
_entity.id
_entity.type
_entity.pdbx_description
1 polymer ?
#
loop_
_entity_poly.entity_id
_entity_poly.type
_entity_poly.pdbx_seq_one_letter_code
_entity_poly.pdbx_strand_id
1 'polypeptide(L)'
;MPYRLVDEFIWMDWNDIDKQQDEQLTAADKYNRIVGWAGKARGKNPGVFDELTGWLMDDSEWTEEKLAENEQILVQGVLARFQEQNARLRLYLKELEPSGVVNAPVFKALDDFDRELSGVRLDARLSQEVTRMFTDFTTMRERNVREQVAGGKTGQTGTDSVDVYGYINHLKNCDAQVQWCLFMPDMVKRQQAGFKVDNFEYKQMPAMRFIGVDDRLFHSDTDEEYHEKKKASLKNVISTLHALTPYKSGFDHDVLLGHHYGRGVDVEPWHGFWGRFMKADTPVPEGFMHVDFTSEYADKPGPPYLSKFAFATFSGDIDAMHDDEGTDGGRMYDVTRNIILGQGVGIPYPDKYWIAEVFLDGFDKPSTAYMFSVVL
;
A
#
# COMPACT_ATOMS: atom_id res chain seq x y z
N MET A 1 32.35 -10.19 3.54
CA MET A 1 30.97 -10.23 4.08
C MET A 1 29.94 -9.49 3.20
N PRO A 2 30.25 -8.41 2.45
CA PRO A 2 29.20 -7.63 1.78
C PRO A 2 28.63 -8.23 0.47
N TYR A 3 29.37 -9.08 -0.27
CA TYR A 3 28.79 -9.85 -1.38
C TYR A 3 27.61 -10.76 -0.97
N ARG A 4 27.55 -11.13 0.32
CA ARG A 4 26.47 -11.95 0.87
C ARG A 4 25.13 -11.20 0.84
N LEU A 5 25.11 -9.88 1.03
CA LEU A 5 23.89 -9.07 1.01
C LEU A 5 23.18 -9.16 -0.35
N VAL A 6 23.96 -9.13 -1.44
CA VAL A 6 23.43 -9.21 -2.80
C VAL A 6 22.76 -10.55 -3.04
N ASP A 7 23.35 -11.66 -2.59
CA ASP A 7 22.81 -13.00 -2.82
C ASP A 7 21.66 -13.39 -1.89
N GLU A 8 21.36 -12.57 -0.88
CA GLU A 8 20.25 -12.84 0.03
C GLU A 8 18.88 -12.45 -0.54
N PHE A 9 18.84 -11.54 -1.52
CA PHE A 9 17.64 -11.28 -2.31
C PHE A 9 17.18 -12.56 -3.03
N ILE A 10 15.86 -12.75 -3.12
CA ILE A 10 15.28 -13.79 -3.96
C ILE A 10 15.25 -13.27 -5.40
N TRP A 11 16.37 -13.49 -6.09
CA TRP A 11 16.47 -13.29 -7.53
C TRP A 11 15.70 -14.36 -8.27
N MET A 12 15.17 -13.99 -9.43
CA MET A 12 14.58 -14.97 -10.33
C MET A 12 15.68 -15.83 -10.95
N ASP A 13 15.57 -17.16 -10.80
CA ASP A 13 16.50 -18.11 -11.43
C ASP A 13 16.14 -18.27 -12.90
N TRP A 14 16.76 -17.44 -13.71
CA TRP A 14 16.58 -17.47 -15.14
C TRP A 14 17.08 -18.75 -15.80
N ASN A 15 18.08 -19.43 -15.23
CA ASN A 15 18.54 -20.69 -15.81
C ASN A 15 17.47 -21.78 -15.66
N ASP A 16 16.73 -21.75 -14.55
CA ASP A 16 15.60 -22.66 -14.33
C ASP A 16 14.45 -22.35 -15.30
N ILE A 17 14.15 -21.07 -15.52
CA ILE A 17 13.12 -20.63 -16.47
C ILE A 17 13.50 -21.00 -17.91
N ASP A 18 14.74 -20.75 -18.31
CA ASP A 18 15.22 -20.96 -19.68
C ASP A 18 15.32 -22.46 -20.01
N LYS A 19 15.86 -23.30 -19.10
CA LYS A 19 15.94 -24.76 -19.30
C LYS A 19 14.56 -25.41 -19.47
N GLN A 20 13.55 -24.84 -18.85
CA GLN A 20 12.19 -25.38 -18.87
C GLN A 20 11.35 -24.77 -20.01
N GLN A 21 11.90 -23.91 -20.87
CA GLN A 21 11.29 -23.58 -22.16
C GLN A 21 11.20 -24.81 -23.08
N ASP A 22 12.06 -25.81 -22.87
CA ASP A 22 12.04 -27.09 -23.58
C ASP A 22 10.88 -28.01 -23.13
N GLU A 23 10.22 -27.71 -22.00
CA GLU A 23 9.02 -28.40 -21.53
C GLU A 23 7.76 -27.80 -22.19
N GLN A 24 6.79 -28.65 -22.58
CA GLN A 24 5.49 -28.20 -23.14
C GLN A 24 4.57 -27.61 -22.06
N LEU A 25 4.95 -26.46 -21.49
CA LEU A 25 4.16 -25.74 -20.49
C LEU A 25 3.16 -24.81 -21.16
N THR A 26 1.97 -24.71 -20.57
CA THR A 26 0.99 -23.70 -21.00
C THR A 26 1.44 -22.30 -20.59
N ALA A 27 0.88 -21.26 -21.22
CA ALA A 27 1.15 -19.88 -20.83
C ALA A 27 0.76 -19.60 -19.36
N ALA A 28 -0.31 -20.24 -18.87
CA ALA A 28 -0.74 -20.14 -17.48
C ALA A 28 0.28 -20.77 -16.52
N ASP A 29 0.81 -21.96 -16.85
CA ASP A 29 1.84 -22.61 -16.03
C ASP A 29 3.11 -21.76 -15.95
N LYS A 30 3.52 -21.18 -17.08
CA LYS A 30 4.66 -20.25 -17.16
C LYS A 30 4.42 -19.01 -16.30
N TYR A 31 3.25 -18.37 -16.40
CA TYR A 31 2.90 -17.21 -15.59
C TYR A 31 2.84 -17.53 -14.10
N ASN A 32 2.24 -18.67 -13.72
CA ASN A 32 2.12 -19.10 -12.32
C ASN A 32 3.47 -19.30 -11.64
N ARG A 33 4.52 -19.64 -12.38
CA ARG A 33 5.89 -19.71 -11.84
C ARG A 33 6.43 -18.34 -11.48
N ILE A 34 6.18 -17.33 -12.31
CA ILE A 34 6.53 -15.94 -12.04
C ILE A 34 5.76 -15.44 -10.81
N VAL A 35 4.47 -15.76 -10.71
CA VAL A 35 3.64 -15.50 -9.52
C VAL A 35 4.24 -16.16 -8.28
N GLY A 36 4.67 -17.42 -8.39
CA GLY A 36 5.32 -18.15 -7.30
C GLY A 36 6.65 -17.55 -6.85
N TRP A 37 7.48 -17.06 -7.79
CA TRP A 37 8.67 -16.28 -7.46
C TRP A 37 8.31 -14.97 -6.75
N ALA A 38 7.36 -14.20 -7.29
CA ALA A 38 6.96 -12.90 -6.74
C ALA A 38 6.47 -13.01 -5.28
N GLY A 39 5.68 -14.05 -4.96
CA GLY A 39 5.24 -14.31 -3.59
C GLY A 39 6.40 -14.64 -2.65
N LYS A 40 7.37 -15.45 -3.08
CA LYS A 40 8.58 -15.79 -2.29
C LYS A 40 9.46 -14.55 -2.08
N ALA A 41 9.68 -13.78 -3.15
CA ALA A 41 10.45 -12.55 -3.11
C ALA A 41 9.81 -11.54 -2.14
N ARG A 42 8.48 -11.37 -2.21
CA ARG A 42 7.77 -10.47 -1.30
C ARG A 42 7.89 -10.87 0.17
N GLY A 43 8.00 -12.17 0.45
CA GLY A 43 8.19 -12.69 1.80
C GLY A 43 9.60 -12.54 2.37
N LYS A 44 10.63 -12.25 1.54
CA LYS A 44 12.03 -12.17 1.99
C LYS A 44 12.72 -10.85 1.69
N ASN A 45 12.61 -10.34 0.46
CA ASN A 45 13.31 -9.14 -0.01
C ASN A 45 13.14 -7.91 0.90
N PRO A 46 11.97 -7.63 1.51
CA PRO A 46 11.82 -6.54 2.46
C PRO A 46 12.85 -6.53 3.60
N GLY A 47 13.17 -7.71 4.15
CA GLY A 47 14.17 -7.86 5.20
C GLY A 47 15.60 -7.65 4.67
N VAL A 48 15.87 -8.11 3.45
CA VAL A 48 17.18 -7.89 2.79
C VAL A 48 17.40 -6.40 2.49
N PHE A 49 16.35 -5.66 2.12
CA PHE A 49 16.42 -4.20 2.01
C PHE A 49 16.70 -3.53 3.37
N ASP A 50 16.17 -4.03 4.47
CA ASP A 50 16.46 -3.51 5.82
C ASP A 50 17.92 -3.82 6.23
N GLU A 51 18.47 -4.96 5.80
CA GLU A 51 19.89 -5.28 5.98
C GLU A 51 20.79 -4.38 5.12
N LEU A 52 20.41 -4.12 3.87
CA LEU A 52 21.09 -3.16 3.00
C LEU A 52 21.09 -1.76 3.61
N THR A 53 19.95 -1.34 4.18
CA THR A 53 19.82 -0.09 4.95
C THR A 53 20.80 -0.08 6.13
N GLY A 54 20.90 -1.19 6.87
CA GLY A 54 21.86 -1.34 7.97
C GLY A 54 23.32 -1.21 7.52
N TRP A 55 23.70 -1.85 6.42
CA TRP A 55 25.04 -1.77 5.84
C TRP A 55 25.39 -0.35 5.36
N LEU A 56 24.43 0.33 4.72
CA LEU A 56 24.58 1.75 4.35
C LEU A 56 24.79 2.63 5.57
N MET A 57 24.31 2.26 6.75
CA MET A 57 24.46 3.05 7.98
C MET A 57 25.70 2.71 8.81
N ASP A 58 26.47 1.68 8.44
CA ASP A 58 27.68 1.27 9.15
C ASP A 58 28.90 2.12 8.74
N ASP A 59 29.28 3.10 9.56
CA ASP A 59 30.41 4.00 9.29
C ASP A 59 31.74 3.26 9.03
N SER A 60 31.91 2.03 9.54
CA SER A 60 33.13 1.25 9.33
C SER A 60 33.24 0.65 7.92
N GLU A 61 32.14 0.63 7.17
CA GLU A 61 32.11 0.16 5.79
C GLU A 61 32.45 1.27 4.80
N TRP A 62 32.26 2.55 5.14
CA TRP A 62 32.37 3.67 4.20
C TRP A 62 33.67 4.47 4.35
N THR A 63 34.80 3.75 4.37
CA THR A 63 36.15 4.33 4.36
C THR A 63 36.69 4.47 2.92
N GLU A 64 37.77 5.23 2.75
CA GLU A 64 38.42 5.43 1.44
C GLU A 64 38.82 4.09 0.79
N GLU A 65 39.34 3.16 1.58
CA GLU A 65 39.85 1.88 1.09
C GLU A 65 38.74 0.92 0.61
N LYS A 66 37.52 1.08 1.12
CA LYS A 66 36.36 0.22 0.80
C LYS A 66 35.44 0.80 -0.26
N LEU A 67 35.58 2.09 -0.57
CA LEU A 67 34.61 2.83 -1.39
C LEU A 67 34.38 2.19 -2.77
N ALA A 68 35.45 1.78 -3.46
CA ALA A 68 35.35 1.16 -4.78
C ALA A 68 34.64 -0.22 -4.73
N GLU A 69 34.89 -1.02 -3.68
CA GLU A 69 34.20 -2.30 -3.48
C GLU A 69 32.72 -2.05 -3.19
N ASN A 70 32.39 -1.08 -2.33
CA ASN A 70 31.02 -0.74 -1.97
C ASN A 70 30.23 -0.17 -3.15
N GLU A 71 30.86 0.62 -4.01
CA GLU A 71 30.26 1.07 -5.26
C GLU A 71 29.87 -0.12 -6.13
N GLN A 72 30.78 -1.09 -6.29
CA GLN A 72 30.50 -2.30 -7.03
C GLN A 72 29.34 -3.10 -6.42
N ILE A 73 29.28 -3.22 -5.09
CA ILE A 73 28.20 -3.93 -4.39
C ILE A 73 26.85 -3.24 -4.60
N LEU A 74 26.77 -1.93 -4.35
CA LEU A 74 25.50 -1.20 -4.43
C LEU A 74 25.06 -1.02 -5.89
N VAL A 75 25.91 -0.42 -6.72
CA VAL A 75 25.56 -0.04 -8.08
C VAL A 75 25.46 -1.26 -8.99
N GLN A 76 26.47 -2.13 -8.99
CA GLN A 76 26.48 -3.29 -9.89
C GLN A 76 25.77 -4.50 -9.27
N GLY A 77 25.98 -4.75 -7.98
CA GLY A 77 25.42 -5.91 -7.30
C GLY A 77 23.92 -5.82 -7.04
N VAL A 78 23.41 -4.65 -6.66
CA VAL A 78 21.99 -4.44 -6.35
C VAL A 78 21.27 -3.74 -7.49
N LEU A 79 21.63 -2.48 -7.81
CA LEU A 79 20.84 -1.66 -8.74
C LEU A 79 20.83 -2.24 -10.16
N ALA A 80 21.99 -2.52 -10.73
CA ALA A 80 22.09 -3.08 -12.08
C ALA A 80 21.46 -4.48 -12.18
N ARG A 81 21.56 -5.30 -11.12
CA ARG A 81 20.95 -6.63 -11.07
C ARG A 81 19.42 -6.57 -11.07
N PHE A 82 18.82 -5.60 -10.37
CA PHE A 82 17.38 -5.33 -10.49
C PHE A 82 17.00 -4.87 -11.90
N GLN A 83 17.78 -3.98 -12.52
CA GLN A 83 17.52 -3.53 -13.91
C GLN A 83 17.58 -4.71 -14.90
N GLU A 84 18.57 -5.59 -14.78
CA GLU A 84 18.69 -6.79 -15.62
C GLU A 84 17.48 -7.72 -15.41
N GLN A 85 17.12 -7.98 -14.15
CA GLN A 85 15.96 -8.80 -13.81
C GLN A 85 14.68 -8.21 -14.40
N ASN A 86 14.45 -6.90 -14.26
CA ASN A 86 13.28 -6.21 -14.78
C ASN A 86 13.24 -6.28 -16.32
N ALA A 87 14.37 -6.08 -17.00
CA ALA A 87 14.47 -6.21 -18.43
C ALA A 87 14.10 -7.62 -18.93
N ARG A 88 14.66 -8.66 -18.30
CA ARG A 88 14.36 -10.06 -18.64
C ARG A 88 12.90 -10.44 -18.31
N LEU A 89 12.38 -9.98 -17.16
CA LEU A 89 10.99 -10.19 -16.75
C LEU A 89 10.01 -9.54 -17.72
N ARG A 90 10.29 -8.31 -18.14
CA ARG A 90 9.50 -7.61 -19.15
C ARG A 90 9.42 -8.40 -20.46
N LEU A 91 10.55 -8.90 -20.96
CA LEU A 91 10.57 -9.71 -22.19
C LEU A 91 9.75 -10.98 -22.04
N TYR A 92 9.96 -11.72 -20.96
CA TYR A 92 9.24 -12.97 -20.68
C TYR A 92 7.72 -12.74 -20.57
N LEU A 93 7.29 -11.69 -19.87
CA LEU A 93 5.88 -11.34 -19.74
C LEU A 93 5.28 -10.88 -21.08
N LYS A 94 6.04 -10.18 -21.93
CA LYS A 94 5.58 -9.79 -23.27
C LYS A 94 5.33 -10.98 -24.19
N GLU A 95 6.09 -12.06 -24.05
CA GLU A 95 5.80 -13.32 -24.76
C GLU A 95 4.49 -13.97 -24.31
N LEU A 96 4.16 -13.84 -23.02
CA LEU A 96 2.92 -14.39 -22.45
C LEU A 96 1.69 -13.49 -22.65
N GLU A 97 1.89 -12.18 -22.86
CA GLU A 97 0.82 -11.18 -22.97
C GLU A 97 -0.29 -11.56 -23.97
N PRO A 98 -0.02 -12.08 -25.19
CA PRO A 98 -1.08 -12.47 -26.14
C PRO A 98 -2.02 -13.57 -25.64
N SER A 99 -1.62 -14.35 -24.63
CA SER A 99 -2.46 -15.39 -24.05
C SER A 99 -3.51 -14.86 -23.06
N GLY A 100 -3.40 -13.59 -22.66
CA GLY A 100 -4.34 -12.94 -21.72
C GLY A 100 -4.14 -13.31 -20.25
N VAL A 101 -3.10 -14.09 -19.90
CA VAL A 101 -2.83 -14.50 -18.51
C VAL A 101 -2.07 -13.44 -17.70
N VAL A 102 -1.37 -12.51 -18.37
CA VAL A 102 -0.52 -11.51 -17.72
C VAL A 102 -1.37 -10.38 -17.18
N ASN A 103 -1.18 -10.05 -15.90
CA ASN A 103 -1.77 -8.85 -15.32
C ASN A 103 -1.04 -7.59 -15.82
N ALA A 104 -1.61 -6.90 -16.80
CA ALA A 104 -1.01 -5.78 -17.52
C ALA A 104 -0.39 -4.65 -16.66
N PRO A 105 -0.93 -4.28 -15.48
CA PRO A 105 -0.32 -3.28 -14.58
C PRO A 105 1.16 -3.51 -14.24
N VAL A 106 1.64 -4.76 -14.28
CA VAL A 106 3.04 -5.09 -14.02
C VAL A 106 4.02 -4.34 -14.93
N PHE A 107 3.64 -4.04 -16.18
CA PHE A 107 4.53 -3.34 -17.11
C PHE A 107 4.78 -1.90 -16.66
N LYS A 108 3.75 -1.20 -16.16
CA LYS A 108 3.91 0.14 -15.60
C LYS A 108 4.78 0.08 -14.34
N ALA A 109 4.56 -0.89 -13.47
CA ALA A 109 5.37 -1.07 -12.26
C ALA A 109 6.86 -1.30 -12.60
N LEU A 110 7.15 -2.11 -13.62
CA LEU A 110 8.52 -2.32 -14.12
C LEU A 110 9.12 -1.03 -14.68
N ASP A 111 8.36 -0.26 -15.46
CA ASP A 111 8.82 1.00 -16.04
C ASP A 111 9.11 2.06 -14.97
N ASP A 112 8.26 2.15 -13.94
CA ASP A 112 8.47 3.07 -12.83
C ASP A 112 9.70 2.63 -12.01
N PHE A 113 9.85 1.32 -11.72
CA PHE A 113 11.02 0.82 -11.00
C PHE A 113 12.33 1.07 -11.75
N ASP A 114 12.37 0.81 -13.06
CA ASP A 114 13.57 1.05 -13.89
C ASP A 114 13.97 2.53 -13.93
N ARG A 115 12.98 3.46 -13.93
CA ARG A 115 13.27 4.90 -13.86
C ARG A 115 13.94 5.27 -12.56
N GLU A 116 13.44 4.78 -11.42
CA GLU A 116 14.03 5.05 -10.12
C GLU A 116 15.44 4.44 -10.01
N LEU A 117 15.62 3.18 -10.43
CA LEU A 117 16.92 2.50 -10.45
C LEU A 117 17.99 3.25 -11.27
N SER A 118 17.58 3.94 -12.33
CA SER A 118 18.47 4.72 -13.19
C SER A 118 18.86 6.10 -12.64
N GLY A 119 18.20 6.58 -11.58
CA GLY A 119 18.38 7.91 -11.03
C GLY A 119 17.88 9.06 -11.91
N VAL A 120 17.23 8.79 -13.06
CA VAL A 120 16.81 9.80 -14.05
C VAL A 120 15.60 10.60 -13.60
N ARG A 121 14.69 9.98 -12.85
CA ARG A 121 13.54 10.65 -12.25
C ARG A 121 13.40 10.11 -10.85
N LEU A 122 13.88 10.88 -9.89
CA LEU A 122 13.74 10.59 -8.47
C LEU A 122 12.47 11.25 -7.95
N ASP A 123 11.84 10.62 -6.95
CA ASP A 123 10.89 11.33 -6.08
C ASP A 123 11.53 12.67 -5.66
N ALA A 124 10.81 13.78 -5.86
CA ALA A 124 11.32 15.11 -5.60
C ALA A 124 11.80 15.29 -4.14
N ARG A 125 11.25 14.50 -3.21
CA ARG A 125 11.67 14.47 -1.80
C ARG A 125 13.04 13.83 -1.59
N LEU A 126 13.48 12.97 -2.50
CA LEU A 126 14.71 12.19 -2.42
C LEU A 126 15.82 12.71 -3.35
N SER A 127 15.51 13.66 -4.24
CA SER A 127 16.32 13.89 -5.43
C SER A 127 17.72 14.42 -5.17
N GLN A 128 17.92 15.28 -4.16
CA GLN A 128 19.19 16.00 -3.99
C GLN A 128 20.38 15.06 -3.66
N GLU A 129 20.29 14.32 -2.56
CA GLU A 129 21.42 13.50 -2.09
C GLU A 129 21.63 12.23 -2.91
N VAL A 130 20.55 11.69 -3.47
CA VAL A 130 20.63 10.55 -4.38
C VAL A 130 21.27 10.94 -5.71
N THR A 131 20.96 12.13 -6.24
CA THR A 131 21.65 12.66 -7.44
C THR A 131 23.14 12.82 -7.18
N ARG A 132 23.54 13.25 -5.98
CA ARG A 132 24.96 13.34 -5.59
C ARG A 132 25.62 11.97 -5.61
N MET A 133 25.01 10.95 -4.99
CA MET A 133 25.52 9.57 -5.02
C MET A 133 25.74 9.06 -6.45
N PHE A 134 24.79 9.29 -7.37
CA PHE A 134 24.92 8.85 -8.76
C PHE A 134 25.95 9.65 -9.57
N THR A 135 26.20 10.92 -9.22
CA THR A 135 27.13 11.79 -9.94
C THR A 135 28.57 11.65 -9.45
N ASP A 136 28.75 11.48 -8.14
CA ASP A 136 30.02 11.35 -7.45
C ASP A 136 29.85 10.38 -6.27
N PHE A 137 30.19 9.12 -6.49
CA PHE A 137 30.01 8.10 -5.45
C PHE A 137 30.87 8.36 -4.20
N THR A 138 31.91 9.21 -4.29
CA THR A 138 32.75 9.54 -3.13
C THR A 138 32.01 10.31 -2.04
N THR A 139 30.84 10.88 -2.36
CA THR A 139 29.94 11.52 -1.37
C THR A 139 29.35 10.51 -0.40
N MET A 140 29.34 9.21 -0.71
CA MET A 140 28.87 8.17 0.22
C MET A 140 29.73 8.04 1.48
N ARG A 141 30.92 8.66 1.54
CA ARG A 141 31.68 8.79 2.80
C ARG A 141 30.98 9.71 3.79
N GLU A 142 30.14 10.63 3.31
CA GLU A 142 29.37 11.55 4.14
C GLU A 142 28.17 10.83 4.76
N ARG A 143 28.10 10.79 6.09
CA ARG A 143 27.04 10.10 6.82
C ARG A 143 25.64 10.64 6.47
N ASN A 144 25.49 11.96 6.33
CA ASN A 144 24.21 12.59 5.97
C ASN A 144 23.71 12.16 4.59
N VAL A 145 24.61 11.94 3.62
CA VAL A 145 24.23 11.40 2.30
C VAL A 145 23.70 9.98 2.46
N ARG A 146 24.41 9.14 3.21
CA ARG A 146 23.98 7.75 3.48
C ARG A 146 22.66 7.67 4.22
N GLU A 147 22.39 8.57 5.17
CA GLU A 147 21.10 8.63 5.87
C GLU A 147 19.93 8.88 4.90
N GLN A 148 20.08 9.76 3.92
CA GLN A 148 19.05 10.04 2.91
C GLN A 148 18.93 8.94 1.84
N VAL A 149 20.06 8.29 1.50
CA VAL A 149 20.05 7.15 0.57
C VAL A 149 19.42 5.93 1.23
N ALA A 150 19.81 5.59 2.46
CA ALA A 150 19.36 4.41 3.17
C ALA A 150 17.92 4.56 3.70
N GLY A 151 17.64 5.67 4.39
CA GLY A 151 16.43 5.82 5.20
C GLY A 151 16.45 4.93 6.45
N GLY A 152 15.28 4.42 6.85
CA GLY A 152 15.11 3.57 8.03
C GLY A 152 14.70 2.14 7.70
N LYS A 153 14.74 1.24 8.70
CA LYS A 153 14.23 -0.13 8.55
C LYS A 153 12.71 -0.11 8.64
N THR A 154 12.03 -0.70 7.65
CA THR A 154 10.57 -0.65 7.53
C THR A 154 9.89 -1.99 7.82
N GLY A 155 10.66 -2.97 8.31
CA GLY A 155 10.16 -4.27 8.74
C GLY A 155 9.86 -5.23 7.59
N GLN A 156 9.43 -6.44 7.95
CA GLN A 156 9.12 -7.52 6.99
C GLN A 156 7.94 -7.18 6.08
N THR A 157 6.97 -6.44 6.60
CA THR A 157 5.84 -5.93 5.82
C THR A 157 6.22 -4.69 5.02
N GLY A 158 7.31 -4.00 5.35
CA GLY A 158 7.74 -2.78 4.67
C GLY A 158 6.88 -1.56 5.00
N THR A 159 6.22 -1.56 6.15
CA THR A 159 5.22 -0.56 6.56
C THR A 159 5.54 0.12 7.89
N ASP A 160 6.63 -0.25 8.56
CA ASP A 160 7.01 0.38 9.82
C ASP A 160 7.41 1.84 9.57
N SER A 161 7.07 2.70 10.52
CA SER A 161 7.36 4.12 10.45
C SER A 161 8.86 4.37 10.59
N VAL A 162 9.37 5.34 9.83
CA VAL A 162 10.79 5.72 9.86
C VAL A 162 10.93 7.24 9.94
N ASP A 163 11.93 7.70 10.67
CA ASP A 163 12.21 9.15 10.79
C ASP A 163 12.69 9.76 9.46
N VAL A 164 13.43 8.97 8.69
CA VAL A 164 13.91 9.34 7.35
C VAL A 164 13.46 8.26 6.37
N TYR A 165 12.63 8.65 5.43
CA TYR A 165 12.27 7.82 4.28
C TYR A 165 13.31 8.06 3.18
N GLY A 166 14.11 7.04 2.86
CA GLY A 166 15.24 7.15 1.93
C GLY A 166 15.02 6.47 0.59
N TYR A 167 16.01 6.58 -0.28
CA TYR A 167 16.01 5.95 -1.62
C TYR A 167 15.86 4.43 -1.58
N ILE A 168 16.54 3.73 -0.66
CA ILE A 168 16.39 2.28 -0.51
C ILE A 168 14.98 1.90 -0.07
N ASN A 169 14.32 2.70 0.78
CA ASN A 169 12.91 2.50 1.12
C ASN A 169 12.01 2.67 -0.12
N HIS A 170 12.34 3.63 -0.97
CA HIS A 170 11.62 3.84 -2.23
C HIS A 170 11.78 2.67 -3.21
N LEU A 171 13.00 2.17 -3.40
CA LEU A 171 13.25 1.00 -4.24
C LEU A 171 12.56 -0.27 -3.69
N LYS A 172 12.52 -0.45 -2.36
CA LYS A 172 11.76 -1.52 -1.70
C LYS A 172 10.28 -1.46 -2.08
N ASN A 173 9.69 -0.27 -2.12
CA ASN A 173 8.29 -0.10 -2.55
C ASN A 173 8.10 -0.36 -4.05
N CYS A 174 9.07 -0.01 -4.89
CA CYS A 174 9.02 -0.32 -6.33
C CYS A 174 9.11 -1.83 -6.59
N ASP A 175 10.01 -2.55 -5.91
CA ASP A 175 10.10 -4.01 -5.95
C ASP A 175 8.78 -4.66 -5.51
N ALA A 176 8.20 -4.18 -4.41
CA ALA A 176 6.91 -4.66 -3.91
C ALA A 176 5.78 -4.43 -4.92
N GLN A 177 5.74 -3.28 -5.63
CA GLN A 177 4.72 -3.01 -6.65
C GLN A 177 4.77 -4.00 -7.81
N VAL A 178 5.97 -4.34 -8.32
CA VAL A 178 6.12 -5.35 -9.36
C VAL A 178 5.59 -6.70 -8.87
N GLN A 179 5.95 -7.10 -7.65
CA GLN A 179 5.52 -8.36 -7.06
C GLN A 179 4.00 -8.40 -6.84
N TRP A 180 3.42 -7.36 -6.26
CA TRP A 180 1.98 -7.26 -6.01
C TRP A 180 1.18 -7.32 -7.31
N CYS A 181 1.61 -6.62 -8.36
CA CYS A 181 0.98 -6.73 -9.68
C CYS A 181 0.96 -8.16 -10.21
N LEU A 182 1.93 -9.00 -9.84
CA LEU A 182 1.98 -10.39 -10.31
C LEU A 182 1.03 -11.28 -9.51
N PHE A 183 1.11 -11.30 -8.18
CA PHE A 183 0.43 -12.33 -7.37
C PHE A 183 -0.89 -11.91 -6.72
N MET A 184 -1.17 -10.61 -6.58
CA MET A 184 -2.41 -10.15 -5.93
C MET A 184 -3.69 -10.57 -6.65
N PRO A 185 -3.77 -10.64 -8.00
CA PRO A 185 -4.99 -11.10 -8.67
C PRO A 185 -5.47 -12.49 -8.22
N ASP A 186 -4.56 -13.44 -8.03
CA ASP A 186 -4.91 -14.78 -7.55
C ASP A 186 -5.14 -14.84 -6.03
N MET A 187 -4.49 -13.95 -5.28
CA MET A 187 -4.78 -13.75 -3.86
C MET A 187 -6.23 -13.27 -3.67
N VAL A 188 -6.64 -12.25 -4.41
CA VAL A 188 -8.00 -11.68 -4.40
C VAL A 188 -9.06 -12.72 -4.77
N LYS A 189 -8.80 -13.58 -5.77
CA LYS A 189 -9.73 -14.67 -6.14
C LYS A 189 -9.96 -15.63 -4.96
N ARG A 190 -8.89 -16.01 -4.25
CA ARG A 190 -8.98 -16.91 -3.09
C ARG A 190 -9.63 -16.25 -1.89
N GLN A 191 -9.33 -14.98 -1.65
CA GLN A 191 -9.89 -14.20 -0.54
C GLN A 191 -11.39 -13.91 -0.68
N GLN A 192 -12.00 -14.20 -1.82
CA GLN A 192 -13.45 -14.13 -2.02
C GLN A 192 -14.18 -15.46 -1.73
N ALA A 193 -13.54 -16.47 -1.13
CA ALA A 193 -14.25 -17.71 -0.77
C ALA A 193 -15.48 -17.47 0.15
N GLY A 194 -16.70 -17.67 -0.36
CA GLY A 194 -17.96 -17.44 0.38
C GLY A 194 -18.67 -16.12 0.05
N PHE A 195 -18.00 -15.20 -0.64
CA PHE A 195 -18.61 -13.95 -1.12
C PHE A 195 -18.03 -13.55 -2.48
N LYS A 196 -18.35 -12.37 -3.00
CA LYS A 196 -17.72 -11.84 -4.20
C LYS A 196 -17.81 -10.32 -4.23
N VAL A 197 -16.89 -9.70 -4.95
CA VAL A 197 -16.96 -8.32 -5.39
C VAL A 197 -17.96 -8.24 -6.53
N ASP A 198 -19.00 -7.42 -6.37
CA ASP A 198 -19.96 -7.13 -7.44
C ASP A 198 -19.54 -5.93 -8.28
N ASN A 199 -18.95 -4.91 -7.64
CA ASN A 199 -18.46 -3.72 -8.30
C ASN A 199 -17.18 -3.23 -7.62
N PHE A 200 -16.25 -2.71 -8.42
CA PHE A 200 -15.05 -2.03 -7.95
C PHE A 200 -14.77 -0.84 -8.86
N GLU A 201 -14.66 0.35 -8.28
CA GLU A 201 -14.36 1.57 -9.03
C GLU A 201 -13.44 2.51 -8.25
N TYR A 202 -12.68 3.32 -8.97
CA TYR A 202 -11.97 4.45 -8.39
C TYR A 202 -12.82 5.70 -8.51
N LYS A 203 -12.99 6.43 -7.41
CA LYS A 203 -13.71 7.70 -7.36
C LYS A 203 -12.76 8.83 -6.99
N GLN A 204 -12.94 9.96 -7.67
CA GLN A 204 -12.40 11.25 -7.28
C GLN A 204 -13.59 12.18 -7.01
N MET A 205 -13.73 12.61 -5.76
CA MET A 205 -14.78 13.52 -5.32
C MET A 205 -14.23 14.95 -5.23
N PRO A 206 -15.09 15.98 -5.25
CA PRO A 206 -14.72 17.31 -4.79
C PRO A 206 -14.31 17.29 -3.30
N ALA A 207 -13.78 18.42 -2.82
CA ALA A 207 -13.52 18.58 -1.40
C ALA A 207 -14.78 18.26 -0.56
N MET A 208 -14.59 17.47 0.49
CA MET A 208 -15.67 16.97 1.33
C MET A 208 -15.25 16.96 2.79
N ARG A 209 -16.23 16.91 3.69
CA ARG A 209 -16.01 16.86 5.14
C ARG A 209 -16.74 15.65 5.70
N PHE A 210 -16.01 14.74 6.31
CA PHE A 210 -16.63 13.74 7.18
C PHE A 210 -17.09 14.40 8.47
N ILE A 211 -18.32 14.11 8.91
CA ILE A 211 -18.84 14.53 10.21
C ILE A 211 -19.36 13.29 10.94
N GLY A 212 -18.92 13.11 12.18
CA GLY A 212 -19.22 11.91 12.94
C GLY A 212 -18.85 11.99 14.41
N VAL A 213 -18.88 10.84 15.06
CA VAL A 213 -18.48 10.65 16.47
C VAL A 213 -17.57 9.43 16.59
N ASP A 214 -16.74 9.42 17.62
CA ASP A 214 -15.78 8.36 17.90
C ASP A 214 -16.48 7.05 18.28
N ASP A 215 -16.12 5.93 17.64
CA ASP A 215 -16.70 4.61 17.90
C ASP A 215 -16.43 4.11 19.34
N ARG A 216 -15.38 4.62 19.99
CA ARG A 216 -15.07 4.31 21.39
C ARG A 216 -16.13 4.78 22.37
N LEU A 217 -16.96 5.77 21.98
CA LEU A 217 -18.08 6.23 22.80
C LEU A 217 -19.14 5.15 23.04
N PHE A 218 -19.14 4.09 22.24
CA PHE A 218 -20.14 3.04 22.33
C PHE A 218 -19.67 1.83 23.13
N HIS A 219 -18.37 1.68 23.40
CA HIS A 219 -17.79 0.51 24.08
C HIS A 219 -18.34 0.35 25.50
N SER A 220 -18.74 -0.88 25.88
CA SER A 220 -19.19 -1.22 27.23
C SER A 220 -18.62 -2.57 27.68
N ASP A 221 -18.54 -2.79 28.99
CA ASP A 221 -17.88 -3.96 29.59
C ASP A 221 -18.61 -5.31 29.39
N THR A 222 -19.77 -5.34 28.70
CA THR A 222 -20.58 -6.56 28.49
C THR A 222 -21.28 -6.61 27.12
N ASP A 223 -21.25 -7.76 26.45
CA ASP A 223 -21.60 -7.91 25.02
C ASP A 223 -23.08 -7.68 24.66
N GLU A 224 -24.05 -8.15 25.43
CA GLU A 224 -25.48 -8.05 25.04
C GLU A 224 -26.05 -6.64 25.26
N GLU A 225 -25.70 -5.97 26.36
CA GLU A 225 -26.15 -4.59 26.63
C GLU A 225 -25.42 -3.58 25.72
N TYR A 226 -24.20 -3.92 25.27
CA TYR A 226 -23.39 -3.15 24.34
C TYR A 226 -24.09 -2.96 22.99
N HIS A 227 -24.58 -4.03 22.36
CA HIS A 227 -25.13 -3.94 21.01
C HIS A 227 -26.40 -3.07 20.93
N GLU A 228 -27.32 -3.21 21.88
CA GLU A 228 -28.55 -2.40 21.90
C GLU A 228 -28.28 -0.94 22.26
N LYS A 229 -27.40 -0.68 23.25
CA LYS A 229 -26.99 0.70 23.58
C LYS A 229 -26.24 1.37 22.44
N LYS A 230 -25.33 0.66 21.77
CA LYS A 230 -24.61 1.13 20.58
C LYS A 230 -25.60 1.47 19.47
N LYS A 231 -26.53 0.58 19.15
CA LYS A 231 -27.55 0.81 18.12
C LYS A 231 -28.44 2.01 18.43
N ALA A 232 -28.91 2.15 19.67
CA ALA A 232 -29.72 3.29 20.08
C ALA A 232 -28.94 4.62 20.00
N SER A 233 -27.67 4.61 20.40
CA SER A 233 -26.81 5.80 20.34
C SER A 233 -26.46 6.19 18.90
N LEU A 234 -26.13 5.21 18.05
CA LEU A 234 -25.91 5.42 16.61
C LEU A 234 -27.17 5.97 15.93
N LYS A 235 -28.37 5.52 16.30
CA LYS A 235 -29.62 6.08 15.78
C LYS A 235 -29.71 7.60 16.00
N ASN A 236 -29.28 8.10 17.16
CA ASN A 236 -29.26 9.54 17.45
C ASN A 236 -28.20 10.28 16.62
N VAL A 237 -27.02 9.68 16.46
CA VAL A 237 -25.94 10.22 15.61
C VAL A 237 -26.43 10.36 14.18
N ILE A 238 -26.94 9.28 13.59
CA ILE A 238 -27.41 9.26 12.20
C ILE A 238 -28.64 10.16 12.00
N SER A 239 -29.54 10.27 12.98
CA SER A 239 -30.67 11.21 12.90
C SER A 239 -30.20 12.68 12.86
N THR A 240 -29.16 13.01 13.63
CA THR A 240 -28.55 14.35 13.61
C THR A 240 -27.91 14.63 12.25
N LEU A 241 -27.17 13.66 11.70
CA LEU A 241 -26.56 13.78 10.37
C LEU A 241 -27.61 13.85 9.25
N HIS A 242 -28.77 13.20 9.40
CA HIS A 242 -29.88 13.29 8.46
C HIS A 242 -30.41 14.72 8.35
N ALA A 243 -30.43 15.48 9.45
CA ALA A 243 -30.87 16.88 9.45
C ALA A 243 -29.96 17.79 8.60
N LEU A 244 -28.74 17.36 8.28
CA LEU A 244 -27.80 18.06 7.39
C LEU A 244 -28.04 17.78 5.89
N THR A 245 -29.25 17.39 5.50
CA THR A 245 -29.63 17.07 4.11
C THR A 245 -29.19 18.11 3.04
N PRO A 246 -29.23 19.45 3.28
CA PRO A 246 -28.73 20.43 2.30
C PRO A 246 -27.23 20.28 1.95
N TYR A 247 -26.48 19.62 2.83
CA TYR A 247 -25.03 19.47 2.78
C TYR A 247 -24.57 18.10 2.27
N LYS A 248 -25.45 17.31 1.65
CA LYS A 248 -25.09 16.02 1.02
C LYS A 248 -23.91 16.12 0.06
N SER A 249 -22.92 15.25 0.22
CA SER A 249 -21.70 15.24 -0.59
C SER A 249 -21.90 14.59 -1.98
N GLY A 250 -22.98 13.82 -2.14
CA GLY A 250 -23.16 12.90 -3.27
C GLY A 250 -22.64 11.49 -2.99
N PHE A 251 -22.00 11.28 -1.84
CA PHE A 251 -21.73 9.97 -1.24
C PHE A 251 -22.30 9.97 0.19
N ASP A 252 -23.61 9.75 0.30
CA ASP A 252 -24.37 10.07 1.51
C ASP A 252 -24.67 8.84 2.41
N HIS A 253 -23.85 7.80 2.30
CA HIS A 253 -23.99 6.57 3.09
C HIS A 253 -23.51 6.75 4.53
N ASP A 254 -24.06 5.94 5.44
CA ASP A 254 -23.49 5.76 6.78
C ASP A 254 -22.16 5.03 6.63
N VAL A 255 -21.11 5.51 7.30
CA VAL A 255 -19.78 4.91 7.24
C VAL A 255 -19.16 4.80 8.62
N LEU A 256 -18.31 3.78 8.79
CA LEU A 256 -17.31 3.71 9.84
C LEU A 256 -15.96 4.07 9.23
N LEU A 257 -15.54 5.33 9.40
CA LEU A 257 -14.27 5.86 8.91
C LEU A 257 -13.14 5.44 9.85
N GLY A 258 -12.07 4.88 9.30
CA GLY A 258 -10.88 4.46 10.03
C GLY A 258 -9.60 5.16 9.53
N HIS A 259 -8.76 5.64 10.45
CA HIS A 259 -7.43 6.16 10.11
C HIS A 259 -6.46 6.18 11.29
N HIS A 260 -5.17 6.38 11.00
CA HIS A 260 -4.08 6.44 11.99
C HIS A 260 -3.48 7.87 12.12
N TYR A 261 -4.27 8.91 11.83
CA TYR A 261 -3.81 10.32 11.86
C TYR A 261 -2.57 10.60 11.01
N GLY A 262 -2.39 9.85 9.92
CA GLY A 262 -1.22 9.99 9.03
C GLY A 262 0.07 9.37 9.58
N ARG A 263 -0.02 8.53 10.60
CA ARG A 263 1.12 7.79 11.17
C ARG A 263 0.99 6.30 10.87
N GLY A 264 2.11 5.58 10.91
CA GLY A 264 2.08 4.14 10.69
C GLY A 264 1.40 3.40 11.83
N VAL A 265 0.93 2.19 11.53
CA VAL A 265 0.20 1.32 12.46
C VAL A 265 1.05 0.86 13.65
N ASP A 266 2.38 0.91 13.49
CA ASP A 266 3.38 0.63 14.51
C ASP A 266 3.54 1.77 15.53
N VAL A 267 3.11 2.99 15.16
CA VAL A 267 3.25 4.20 15.98
C VAL A 267 1.91 4.65 16.57
N GLU A 268 0.83 4.56 15.79
CA GLU A 268 -0.46 5.09 16.17
C GLU A 268 -1.56 4.02 16.05
N PRO A 269 -2.33 3.76 17.12
CA PRO A 269 -3.46 2.83 17.04
C PRO A 269 -4.49 3.29 16.02
N TRP A 270 -5.31 2.35 15.58
CA TRP A 270 -6.44 2.64 14.71
C TRP A 270 -7.52 3.45 15.44
N HIS A 271 -8.11 4.43 14.75
CA HIS A 271 -9.25 5.22 15.27
C HIS A 271 -10.43 5.12 14.31
N GLY A 272 -11.58 4.68 14.84
CA GLY A 272 -12.84 4.53 14.13
C GLY A 272 -13.86 5.61 14.47
N PHE A 273 -14.58 6.11 13.47
CA PHE A 273 -15.61 7.13 13.62
C PHE A 273 -16.86 6.81 12.82
N TRP A 274 -18.02 6.84 13.48
CA TRP A 274 -19.32 6.70 12.83
C TRP A 274 -19.81 8.03 12.30
N GLY A 275 -20.17 8.09 11.03
CA GLY A 275 -20.66 9.32 10.45
C GLY A 275 -21.03 9.26 8.97
N ARG A 276 -20.96 10.41 8.31
CA ARG A 276 -21.23 10.57 6.87
C ARG A 276 -20.30 11.61 6.25
N PHE A 277 -20.07 11.48 4.94
CA PHE A 277 -19.42 12.51 4.15
C PHE A 277 -20.44 13.59 3.73
N MET A 278 -20.14 14.83 4.07
CA MET A 278 -20.88 16.04 3.71
C MET A 278 -20.04 16.90 2.76
N LYS A 279 -20.65 17.92 2.14
CA LYS A 279 -19.93 18.95 1.37
C LYS A 279 -18.85 19.59 2.24
N ALA A 280 -17.78 20.07 1.60
CA ALA A 280 -16.79 20.91 2.28
C ALA A 280 -17.46 22.05 3.05
N ASP A 281 -16.83 22.46 4.16
CA ASP A 281 -17.25 23.56 5.01
C ASP A 281 -18.63 23.42 5.69
N THR A 282 -19.21 22.22 5.67
CA THR A 282 -20.47 21.93 6.39
C THR A 282 -20.31 22.25 7.89
N PRO A 283 -21.26 22.98 8.52
CA PRO A 283 -21.27 23.22 9.95
C PRO A 283 -21.33 21.92 10.75
N VAL A 284 -20.49 21.82 11.78
CA VAL A 284 -20.38 20.63 12.63
C VAL A 284 -21.36 20.76 13.80
N PRO A 285 -22.30 19.81 13.98
CA PRO A 285 -23.19 19.82 15.14
C PRO A 285 -22.42 19.75 16.47
N GLU A 286 -22.99 20.29 17.53
CA GLU A 286 -22.39 20.22 18.87
C GLU A 286 -22.16 18.76 19.29
N GLY A 287 -20.97 18.47 19.82
CA GLY A 287 -20.58 17.11 20.22
C GLY A 287 -20.07 16.22 19.08
N PHE A 288 -20.04 16.71 17.84
CA PHE A 288 -19.49 15.98 16.70
C PHE A 288 -18.07 16.46 16.38
N MET A 289 -17.31 15.57 15.75
CA MET A 289 -16.00 15.85 15.18
C MET A 289 -16.08 15.94 13.66
N HIS A 290 -15.05 16.50 13.01
CA HIS A 290 -14.94 16.48 11.55
C HIS A 290 -13.54 16.15 11.04
N VAL A 291 -13.48 15.55 9.85
CA VAL A 291 -12.24 15.34 9.08
C VAL A 291 -12.44 15.91 7.68
N ASP A 292 -11.51 16.76 7.25
CA ASP A 292 -11.56 17.36 5.91
C ASP A 292 -10.83 16.51 4.87
N PHE A 293 -11.33 16.56 3.63
CA PHE A 293 -10.79 15.85 2.48
C PHE A 293 -10.65 16.81 1.30
N THR A 294 -9.53 16.74 0.58
CA THR A 294 -9.16 17.59 -0.55
C THR A 294 -8.85 16.76 -1.80
N SER A 295 -8.93 17.35 -2.99
CA SER A 295 -8.55 16.64 -4.23
C SER A 295 -7.04 16.51 -4.39
N GLU A 296 -6.31 17.49 -3.87
CA GLU A 296 -4.87 17.60 -3.96
C GLU A 296 -4.17 17.00 -2.74
N TYR A 297 -2.97 16.48 -2.98
CA TYR A 297 -2.08 15.97 -1.93
C TYR A 297 -1.54 17.14 -1.12
N ALA A 298 -1.92 17.22 0.15
CA ALA A 298 -1.34 18.19 1.07
C ALA A 298 -0.02 17.69 1.66
N ASP A 299 0.98 18.56 1.78
CA ASP A 299 2.36 18.21 2.18
C ASP A 299 2.54 17.71 3.63
N LYS A 300 1.46 17.70 4.43
CA LYS A 300 1.52 17.31 5.85
C LYS A 300 0.83 15.96 6.07
N PRO A 301 1.41 15.01 6.81
CA PRO A 301 0.72 13.80 7.22
C PRO A 301 -0.58 14.09 7.98
N GLY A 302 -1.55 13.20 7.85
CA GLY A 302 -2.86 13.29 8.49
C GLY A 302 -3.86 14.14 7.68
N PRO A 303 -4.95 14.59 8.31
CA PRO A 303 -5.93 15.44 7.63
C PRO A 303 -5.34 16.81 7.19
N PRO A 304 -5.83 17.40 6.09
CA PRO A 304 -6.89 16.86 5.23
C PRO A 304 -6.40 15.67 4.40
N TYR A 305 -7.27 14.68 4.27
CA TYR A 305 -7.02 13.46 3.50
C TYR A 305 -7.38 13.63 2.02
N LEU A 306 -7.01 12.67 1.17
CA LEU A 306 -7.42 12.68 -0.23
C LEU A 306 -8.88 12.27 -0.37
N SER A 307 -9.65 13.06 -1.13
CA SER A 307 -11.00 12.73 -1.63
C SER A 307 -10.96 11.79 -2.86
N LYS A 308 -9.91 10.96 -2.94
CA LYS A 308 -9.67 9.93 -3.96
C LYS A 308 -9.63 8.57 -3.27
N PHE A 309 -10.47 7.64 -3.72
CA PHE A 309 -10.59 6.33 -3.09
C PHE A 309 -11.04 5.26 -4.08
N ALA A 310 -10.67 4.02 -3.79
CA ALA A 310 -11.35 2.85 -4.33
C ALA A 310 -12.65 2.61 -3.56
N PHE A 311 -13.68 2.15 -4.26
CA PHE A 311 -14.97 1.77 -3.68
C PHE A 311 -15.37 0.40 -4.21
N ALA A 312 -15.55 -0.55 -3.31
CA ALA A 312 -15.94 -1.92 -3.62
C ALA A 312 -17.27 -2.27 -2.96
N THR A 313 -18.14 -2.97 -3.68
CA THR A 313 -19.38 -3.54 -3.13
C THR A 313 -19.37 -5.06 -3.25
N PHE A 314 -19.99 -5.73 -2.29
CA PHE A 314 -19.89 -7.17 -2.12
C PHE A 314 -21.28 -7.82 -1.96
N SER A 315 -21.40 -9.08 -2.36
CA SER A 315 -22.54 -9.94 -2.05
C SER A 315 -22.10 -11.37 -1.73
N GLY A 316 -22.97 -12.10 -1.04
CA GLY A 316 -22.71 -13.47 -0.59
C GLY A 316 -22.88 -13.62 0.91
N ASP A 317 -22.08 -14.49 1.51
CA ASP A 317 -22.08 -14.75 2.95
C ASP A 317 -21.55 -13.55 3.73
N ILE A 318 -22.39 -13.00 4.61
CA ILE A 318 -22.08 -11.83 5.45
C ILE A 318 -20.97 -12.18 6.45
N ASP A 319 -21.03 -13.35 7.09
CA ASP A 319 -20.03 -13.72 8.09
C ASP A 319 -18.66 -13.87 7.43
N ALA A 320 -18.62 -14.41 6.20
CA ALA A 320 -17.40 -14.51 5.42
C ALA A 320 -16.83 -13.15 4.96
N MET A 321 -17.65 -12.10 4.83
CA MET A 321 -17.16 -10.75 4.49
C MET A 321 -16.45 -10.08 5.67
N HIS A 322 -16.92 -10.38 6.88
CA HIS A 322 -16.50 -9.79 8.16
C HIS A 322 -15.58 -10.69 8.98
N ASP A 323 -15.17 -11.82 8.41
CA ASP A 323 -14.21 -12.71 9.02
C ASP A 323 -12.83 -12.04 9.09
N ASP A 324 -12.25 -12.05 10.28
CA ASP A 324 -10.94 -11.45 10.56
C ASP A 324 -9.82 -12.51 10.61
N GLU A 325 -10.15 -13.81 10.61
CA GLU A 325 -9.16 -14.87 10.78
C GLU A 325 -8.14 -14.88 9.65
N GLY A 326 -6.87 -14.64 10.00
CA GLY A 326 -5.76 -14.64 9.03
C GLY A 326 -5.77 -13.46 8.06
N THR A 327 -6.47 -12.38 8.39
CA THR A 327 -6.53 -11.13 7.61
C THR A 327 -5.79 -9.99 8.31
N ASP A 328 -5.50 -8.91 7.59
CA ASP A 328 -4.89 -7.71 8.19
C ASP A 328 -5.92 -6.73 8.80
N GLY A 329 -7.22 -6.87 8.48
CA GLY A 329 -8.27 -5.94 8.92
C GLY A 329 -9.67 -6.29 8.42
N GLY A 330 -9.94 -7.59 8.21
CA GLY A 330 -11.17 -8.13 7.66
C GLY A 330 -11.09 -8.45 6.16
N ARG A 331 -11.91 -9.40 5.70
CA ARG A 331 -11.84 -9.89 4.31
C ARG A 331 -12.24 -8.84 3.26
N MET A 332 -13.22 -7.98 3.53
CA MET A 332 -13.55 -6.87 2.61
C MET A 332 -12.41 -5.86 2.47
N TYR A 333 -11.75 -5.53 3.59
CA TYR A 333 -10.57 -4.67 3.61
C TYR A 333 -9.46 -5.26 2.73
N ASP A 334 -9.11 -6.53 2.98
CA ASP A 334 -8.04 -7.22 2.27
C ASP A 334 -8.32 -7.34 0.78
N VAL A 335 -9.52 -7.74 0.39
CA VAL A 335 -9.91 -7.84 -1.03
C VAL A 335 -9.81 -6.48 -1.70
N THR A 336 -10.34 -5.41 -1.08
CA THR A 336 -10.30 -4.06 -1.65
C THR A 336 -8.85 -3.59 -1.82
N ARG A 337 -8.03 -3.71 -0.77
CA ARG A 337 -6.60 -3.36 -0.79
C ARG A 337 -5.85 -4.14 -1.87
N ASN A 338 -6.06 -5.44 -1.94
CA ASN A 338 -5.29 -6.31 -2.82
C ASN A 338 -5.69 -6.13 -4.30
N ILE A 339 -6.93 -5.70 -4.60
CA ILE A 339 -7.29 -5.24 -5.94
C ILE A 339 -6.48 -3.99 -6.31
N ILE A 340 -6.39 -2.99 -5.42
CA ILE A 340 -5.62 -1.75 -5.64
C ILE A 340 -4.15 -2.08 -5.92
N LEU A 341 -3.54 -2.89 -5.06
CA LEU A 341 -2.14 -3.31 -5.19
C LEU A 341 -1.90 -4.13 -6.47
N GLY A 342 -2.81 -5.03 -6.81
CA GLY A 342 -2.76 -5.79 -8.05
C GLY A 342 -2.92 -4.92 -9.30
N GLN A 343 -3.58 -3.77 -9.19
CA GLN A 343 -3.70 -2.80 -10.28
C GLN A 343 -2.55 -1.80 -10.34
N GLY A 344 -1.55 -1.91 -9.45
CA GLY A 344 -0.41 -1.00 -9.40
C GLY A 344 -0.78 0.43 -9.03
N VAL A 345 -1.90 0.61 -8.31
CA VAL A 345 -2.36 1.92 -7.83
C VAL A 345 -1.77 2.21 -6.46
N GLY A 346 -1.28 3.43 -6.26
CA GLY A 346 -0.62 3.84 -5.03
C GLY A 346 -1.59 3.98 -3.87
N ILE A 347 -1.23 3.41 -2.72
CA ILE A 347 -1.89 3.68 -1.44
C ILE A 347 -1.05 4.75 -0.72
N PRO A 348 -1.61 5.88 -0.29
CA PRO A 348 -0.85 6.98 0.31
C PRO A 348 -0.55 6.71 1.79
N TYR A 349 0.02 5.55 2.10
CA TYR A 349 0.38 5.16 3.46
C TYR A 349 1.77 5.67 3.87
N PRO A 350 1.96 6.09 5.12
CA PRO A 350 0.92 6.30 6.15
C PRO A 350 0.21 7.65 6.01
N ASP A 351 0.86 8.62 5.37
CA ASP A 351 0.56 10.05 5.49
C ASP A 351 -0.89 10.44 5.17
N LYS A 352 -1.48 9.90 4.11
CA LYS A 352 -2.88 10.19 3.70
C LYS A 352 -3.76 8.94 3.70
N TYR A 353 -3.37 7.94 4.47
CA TYR A 353 -4.08 6.67 4.56
C TYR A 353 -5.36 6.79 5.39
N TRP A 354 -6.46 6.33 4.80
CA TRP A 354 -7.74 6.16 5.47
C TRP A 354 -8.54 5.06 4.78
N ILE A 355 -9.46 4.47 5.51
CA ILE A 355 -10.39 3.43 5.07
C ILE A 355 -11.79 3.75 5.56
N ALA A 356 -12.82 3.22 4.92
CA ALA A 356 -14.15 3.26 5.50
C ALA A 356 -14.96 2.02 5.15
N GLU A 357 -15.59 1.44 6.15
CA GLU A 357 -16.66 0.46 5.96
C GLU A 357 -17.96 1.21 5.63
N VAL A 358 -18.72 0.74 4.64
CA VAL A 358 -19.88 1.47 4.09
C VAL A 358 -21.17 0.68 4.21
N PHE A 359 -22.13 1.28 4.91
CA PHE A 359 -23.43 0.69 5.22
C PHE A 359 -24.47 1.13 4.20
N LEU A 360 -24.53 0.43 3.06
CA LEU A 360 -25.39 0.79 1.92
C LEU A 360 -26.88 0.86 2.29
N ASP A 361 -27.34 -0.06 3.13
CA ASP A 361 -28.73 -0.17 3.58
C ASP A 361 -28.99 0.50 4.94
N GLY A 362 -28.03 1.29 5.43
CA GLY A 362 -28.06 1.99 6.72
C GLY A 362 -27.31 1.28 7.83
N PHE A 363 -26.90 2.05 8.85
CA PHE A 363 -26.04 1.59 9.96
C PHE A 363 -26.58 0.39 10.77
N ASP A 364 -27.89 0.08 10.67
CA ASP A 364 -28.52 -1.02 11.40
C ASP A 364 -28.54 -2.34 10.62
N LYS A 365 -27.94 -2.35 9.43
CA LYS A 365 -27.71 -3.52 8.58
C LYS A 365 -26.21 -3.84 8.52
N PRO A 366 -25.81 -5.08 8.21
CA PRO A 366 -24.41 -5.39 7.94
C PRO A 366 -23.88 -4.54 6.78
N SER A 367 -22.63 -4.09 6.88
CA SER A 367 -21.95 -3.49 5.74
C SER A 367 -21.70 -4.53 4.66
N THR A 368 -21.76 -4.06 3.42
CA THR A 368 -21.50 -4.83 2.21
C THR A 368 -20.64 -4.03 1.23
N ALA A 369 -19.94 -3.00 1.72
CA ALA A 369 -19.09 -2.17 0.89
C ALA A 369 -17.91 -1.59 1.68
N TYR A 370 -16.85 -1.26 0.94
CA TYR A 370 -15.59 -0.79 1.50
C TYR A 370 -14.99 0.33 0.66
N MET A 371 -14.40 1.32 1.33
CA MET A 371 -13.65 2.41 0.75
C MET A 371 -12.20 2.36 1.21
N PHE A 372 -11.29 2.71 0.31
CA PHE A 372 -9.86 2.67 0.58
C PHE A 372 -9.16 3.84 -0.09
N SER A 373 -8.36 4.62 0.64
CA SER A 373 -7.69 5.79 0.07
C SER A 373 -6.62 5.41 -0.95
N VAL A 374 -6.54 6.18 -2.04
CA VAL A 374 -5.62 5.91 -3.16
C VAL A 374 -5.07 7.20 -3.75
N VAL A 375 -3.95 7.06 -4.47
CA VAL A 375 -3.37 8.10 -5.32
C VAL A 375 -3.67 7.75 -6.78
N LEU A 376 -4.51 8.57 -7.43
CA LEU A 376 -4.91 8.46 -8.84
C LEU A 376 -4.21 9.51 -9.70
#